data_AF-A0A925C528-F1
#
_entry.id   AF-A0A925C528-F1
#
_cell.length_a   1.000
_cell.length_b   1.000
_cell.length_c   1.000
_cell.angle_alpha   90.00
_cell.angle_beta   90.00
_cell.angle_gamma   90.00
#
_symmetry.space_group_name_H-M   'P 1'
#
loop_
_entity.id
_entity.type
_entity.pdbx_description
1 polymer ?
#
loop_
_entity_poly.entity_id
_entity_poly.type
_entity_poly.pdbx_seq_one_letter_code
_entity_poly.pdbx_strand_id
1 'polypeptide(L)' 'MTEQHRLPYADLIAFAHGVADASGEVIRPYFRAPLDVTNKAASGFDPVTEADKAAERIIAEAVAARWPDHGFVGEEYGTT' A
#
# COMPACT_ATOMS: atom_id res chain seq x y z
N MET A 1 -10.98 5.56 30.43
CA MET A 1 -9.70 5.05 29.91
C MET A 1 -10.04 3.93 28.96
N THR A 2 -10.12 4.21 27.67
CA THR A 2 -10.37 3.19 26.65
C THR A 2 -9.19 2.23 26.65
N GLU A 3 -9.46 0.95 26.86
CA GLU A 3 -8.48 -0.11 26.58
C GLU A 3 -8.06 0.04 25.12
N GLN A 4 -6.84 0.53 24.89
CA GLN A 4 -6.20 0.40 23.59
C GLN A 4 -6.01 -1.09 23.34
N HIS A 5 -6.88 -1.67 22.52
CA HIS A 5 -6.74 -3.03 22.02
C HIS A 5 -5.51 -3.08 21.12
N ARG A 6 -4.33 -3.20 21.74
CA ARG A 6 -3.07 -3.32 21.04
C ARG A 6 -3.00 -4.70 20.44
N LEU A 7 -3.11 -4.76 19.11
CA LEU A 7 -2.91 -5.98 18.36
C LEU A 7 -1.54 -6.59 18.69
N PRO A 8 -1.44 -7.92 18.81
CA PRO A 8 -0.14 -8.58 18.99
C PRO A 8 0.79 -8.20 17.84
N TYR A 9 2.02 -7.79 18.17
CA TYR A 9 2.99 -7.37 17.15
C TYR A 9 3.28 -8.49 16.14
N ALA A 10 3.24 -9.75 16.59
CA ALA A 10 3.38 -10.91 15.71
C ALA A 10 2.28 -10.97 14.63
N ASP A 11 1.04 -10.63 14.97
CA ASP A 11 -0.08 -10.62 14.02
C ASP A 11 0.08 -9.49 13.00
N LEU A 12 0.54 -8.31 13.43
CA LEU A 12 0.84 -7.19 12.55
C LEU A 12 1.95 -7.53 11.54
N ILE A 13 3.01 -8.18 12.00
CA ILE A 13 4.11 -8.62 11.12
C ILE A 13 3.65 -9.70 10.14
N ALA A 14 2.89 -10.69 10.61
CA ALA A 14 2.35 -11.73 9.73
C ALA A 14 1.43 -11.15 8.66
N PHE A 15 0.57 -10.18 9.03
CA PHE A 15 -0.26 -9.44 8.09
C PHE A 15 0.58 -8.63 7.09
N ALA A 16 1.59 -7.89 7.57
CA ALA A 16 2.47 -7.10 6.71
C ALA A 16 3.19 -7.96 5.66
N HIS A 17 3.68 -9.14 6.03
CA HIS A 17 4.26 -10.08 5.06
C HIS A 17 3.24 -10.54 4.02
N GLY A 18 2.05 -10.95 4.44
CA GLY A 18 1.01 -11.40 3.50
C GLY A 18 0.58 -10.32 2.52
N VAL A 19 0.48 -9.07 2.98
CA VAL A 19 0.15 -7.93 2.11
C VAL A 19 1.31 -7.54 1.22
N ALA A 20 2.56 -7.66 1.68
CA ALA A 20 3.73 -7.45 0.84
C ALA A 20 3.79 -8.47 -0.31
N ASP A 21 3.48 -9.74 -0.04
CA ASP A 21 3.38 -10.78 -1.07
C ASP A 21 2.26 -10.47 -2.07
N ALA A 22 1.06 -10.11 -1.59
CA ALA A 22 -0.07 -9.76 -2.45
C ALA A 22 0.21 -8.53 -3.33
N SER A 23 0.89 -7.52 -2.76
CA SER A 23 1.35 -6.34 -3.51
C SER A 23 2.39 -6.74 -4.58
N GLY A 24 3.29 -7.66 -4.23
CA GLY A 24 4.25 -8.24 -5.16
C GLY A 24 3.58 -8.85 -6.39
N GLU A 25 2.49 -9.60 -6.21
CA GLU A 25 1.76 -10.23 -7.33
C GLU A 25 1.17 -9.21 -8.30
N VAL A 26 0.69 -8.04 -7.83
CA VAL A 26 0.18 -6.99 -8.72
C VAL A 26 1.27 -6.12 -9.33
N ILE A 27 2.45 -6.03 -8.70
CA ILE A 27 3.62 -5.33 -9.24
C ILE A 27 4.30 -6.17 -10.32
N ARG A 28 4.41 -7.49 -10.15
CA ARG A 28 5.17 -8.40 -11.02
C ARG A 28 4.91 -8.23 -12.53
N PRO A 29 3.67 -8.08 -13.03
CA PRO A 29 3.41 -7.91 -14.46
C PRO A 29 4.09 -6.69 -15.09
N TYR A 30 4.38 -5.66 -14.29
CA TYR A 30 5.05 -4.44 -14.71
C TYR A 30 6.57 -4.58 -14.78
N PHE A 31 7.15 -5.61 -14.16
CA PHE A 31 8.59 -5.80 -14.13
C PHE A 31 9.14 -6.24 -15.49
N ARG A 32 10.15 -5.50 -15.99
CA ARG A 32 10.76 -5.73 -17.32
C ARG A 32 9.77 -5.65 -18.48
N ALA A 33 8.65 -4.96 -18.28
CA ALA A 33 7.72 -4.57 -19.31
C ALA A 33 7.87 -3.07 -19.62
N PRO A 34 7.40 -2.58 -20.78
CA PRO A 34 7.19 -1.16 -20.99
C PRO A 34 6.30 -0.57 -19.89
N LEU A 35 6.67 0.59 -19.35
CA LEU A 35 5.95 1.25 -18.26
C LEU A 35 5.51 2.64 -18.68
N ASP A 36 4.23 2.93 -18.45
CA ASP A 36 3.74 4.30 -18.45
C ASP A 36 4.08 4.96 -17.11
N VAL A 37 4.96 5.97 -17.19
CA VAL A 37 5.44 6.72 -16.02
C VAL A 37 4.82 8.10 -16.06
N THR A 38 4.13 8.47 -14.98
CA THR A 38 3.60 9.83 -14.77
C THR A 38 4.52 10.58 -13.82
N ASN A 39 4.78 11.86 -14.04
CA ASN A 39 5.49 12.70 -13.06
C ASN A 39 4.46 13.49 -12.25
N LYS A 40 4.45 13.34 -10.92
CA LYS A 40 3.53 14.04 -10.00
C LYS A 40 3.95 15.51 -9.81
N ALA A 41 5.23 15.83 -9.97
CA ALA A 41 5.76 17.17 -9.78
C ALA A 41 5.58 18.05 -11.03
N ALA A 42 5.20 19.32 -10.82
CA ALA A 42 5.13 20.33 -11.90
C ALA A 42 6.52 20.68 -12.47
N SER A 43 7.56 20.55 -11.64
CA SER A 43 8.97 20.62 -12.03
C SER A 43 9.78 19.70 -11.12
N GLY A 44 10.81 19.05 -11.68
CA GLY A 44 11.61 18.04 -10.96
C GLY A 44 11.26 16.60 -11.33
N PHE A 45 11.63 15.66 -10.46
CA PHE A 45 11.52 14.22 -10.71
C PHE A 45 10.79 13.55 -9.55
N ASP A 46 9.50 13.28 -9.76
CA ASP A 46 8.62 12.58 -8.81
C ASP A 46 7.76 11.57 -9.60
N PRO A 47 8.39 10.52 -10.16
CA PRO A 47 7.70 9.56 -11.01
C PRO A 47 6.81 8.63 -10.19
N VAL A 48 5.65 8.31 -10.75
CA VAL A 48 4.74 7.28 -10.28
C VAL A 48 4.29 6.42 -11.46
N THR A 49 4.12 5.13 -11.23
CA THR A 49 3.60 4.18 -12.21
C THR A 49 2.30 3.56 -11.74
N GLU A 50 1.65 2.80 -12.62
CA GLU A 50 0.49 2.00 -12.22
C GLU A 50 0.88 0.89 -11.22
N ALA A 51 2.14 0.44 -11.20
CA ALA A 51 2.60 -0.55 -10.22
C ALA A 51 2.58 0.01 -8.78
N ASP A 52 3.04 1.24 -8.59
CA ASP A 52 3.05 1.93 -7.29
C ASP A 52 1.61 2.11 -6.78
N LYS A 53 0.73 2.63 -7.65
CA LYS A 53 -0.70 2.82 -7.38
C LYS A 53 -1.45 1.53 -7.10
N ALA A 54 -1.15 0.46 -7.83
CA ALA A 54 -1.78 -0.85 -7.62
C ALA A 54 -1.35 -1.47 -6.30
N ALA A 55 -0.06 -1.38 -5.95
CA ALA A 55 0.46 -1.88 -4.68
C ALA A 55 -0.22 -1.17 -3.49
N GLU A 56 -0.28 0.16 -3.50
CA GLU A 56 -0.90 0.91 -2.40
C GLU A 56 -2.39 0.57 -2.24
N ARG A 57 -3.15 0.43 -3.34
CA ARG A 57 -4.55 0.00 -3.28
C ARG A 57 -4.72 -1.36 -2.61
N ILE A 58 -3.90 -2.34 -2.97
CA ILE A 58 -3.94 -3.67 -2.35
C ILE A 58 -3.66 -3.59 -0.85
N ILE A 59 -2.69 -2.77 -0.44
CA ILE A 59 -2.37 -2.57 0.97
C ILE A 59 -3.54 -1.93 1.72
N ALA A 60 -4.07 -0.83 1.19
CA ALA A 60 -5.16 -0.07 1.80
C ALA A 60 -6.44 -0.92 1.92
N GLU A 61 -6.82 -1.63 0.85
CA GLU A 61 -7.99 -2.52 0.84
C GLU A 61 -7.83 -3.66 1.85
N ALA A 62 -6.64 -4.27 1.96
CA ALA A 62 -6.39 -5.33 2.92
C ALA A 62 -6.47 -4.83 4.38
N VAL A 63 -5.94 -3.62 4.65
CA VAL A 63 -6.02 -3.00 5.98
C VAL A 63 -7.47 -2.70 6.33
N ALA A 64 -8.22 -2.05 5.44
CA ALA A 64 -9.63 -1.71 5.66
C ALA A 64 -10.51 -2.96 5.86
N ALA A 65 -10.21 -4.04 5.14
CA ALA A 65 -10.92 -5.32 5.30
C ALA A 65 -10.61 -6.00 6.64
N ARG A 66 -9.36 -5.93 7.11
CA ARG A 66 -8.94 -6.62 8.34
C ARG A 66 -9.25 -5.83 9.61
N TRP A 67 -9.09 -4.50 9.54
CA TRP A 67 -9.29 -3.56 10.64
C TRP A 67 -10.08 -2.34 10.15
N PRO A 68 -11.42 -2.43 10.08
CA PRO A 68 -12.26 -1.35 9.55
C PRO A 68 -12.17 -0.02 10.30
N ASP A 69 -11.76 -0.05 11.57
CA ASP A 69 -11.59 1.14 12.42
C ASP A 69 -10.18 1.77 12.30
N HIS A 70 -9.27 1.17 11.52
CA HIS A 70 -7.94 1.72 11.30
C HIS A 70 -7.96 2.70 10.12
N GLY A 71 -7.25 3.82 10.29
CA GLY A 71 -6.91 4.70 9.17
C GLY A 71 -5.74 4.17 8.36
N PHE A 72 -5.55 4.71 7.17
CA PHE A 72 -4.42 4.41 6.28
C PHE A 72 -3.74 5.70 5.85
N VAL A 73 -2.41 5.70 5.82
CA VAL A 73 -1.60 6.82 5.31
C VAL A 73 -0.67 6.25 4.26
N GLY A 74 -0.95 6.58 3.00
CA GLY A 74 -0.19 6.17 1.83
C GLY A 74 0.45 7.35 1.11
N GLU A 75 1.35 7.04 0.18
CA GLU A 75 2.03 8.03 -0.65
C GLU A 75 1.13 8.50 -1.80
N GLU A 76 0.43 7.58 -2.44
CA GLU A 76 -0.24 7.83 -3.72
C GLU A 76 -1.68 8.34 -3.58
N TYR A 77 -2.39 7.89 -2.55
CA TYR A 77 -3.79 8.25 -2.30
C TYR A 77 -3.98 9.10 -1.03
N GLY A 78 -2.90 9.37 -0.30
CA GLY A 78 -2.93 10.16 0.92
C GLY A 78 -3.56 9.41 2.09
N THR A 79 -4.46 10.06 2.83
CA THR A 79 -5.01 9.53 4.09
C THR A 79 -6.49 9.19 3.97
N THR A 80 -6.89 8.05 4.52
CA THR A 80 -8.29 7.64 4.74
C THR A 80 -8.59 7.42 6.20
#